data_AF-A0A7R9TUA6-F1
#
_entry.id   AF-A0A7R9TUA6-F1
#
_cell.length_a   1.000
_cell.length_b   1.000
_cell.length_c   1.000
_cell.angle_alpha   90.00
_cell.angle_beta   90.00
_cell.angle_gamma   90.00
#
_symmetry.space_group_name_H-M   'P 1'
#
loop_
_entity.id
_entity.type
_entity.pdbx_description
1 polymer ?
#
loop_
_entity_poly.entity_id
_entity_poly.type
_entity_poly.pdbx_seq_one_letter_code
_entity_poly.pdbx_strand_id
1 'polypeptide(L)'
;MFATKDFRSQPSVEESGYVGVSPPPPFVSVPLSRALAVAEDSSAEDEAAARRIRASMYKACGAAPGAKLESFFAAGDVVPHDARLGLMLLFATKRGDAYWRSYARTTVPALADAVPLLAWSEAELAMLGEPKLVEEGRHYRQRAATTAAEWRKSFNVLALGMPPPSDEEAMWALAASSSRTFSTWRAAKDWPELAVMCPALDLANHDVAPNATWDFDEGAGAMSLVACRFRDAEQAQLPDGLWAAAGDEVCISYSPEAGNEKLITHYGFANDANPNDRLAPSDLAHAGVGELLAKLDGASFLDAAGIDAEDLEWIVGDTEVRPAADR
;
A
#
# COMPACT_ATOMS: atom_id res chain seq x y z
N MET A 1 -18.26 13.59 24.90
CA MET A 1 -17.93 12.16 25.03
C MET A 1 -17.90 11.54 23.64
N PHE A 2 -16.90 11.93 22.84
CA PHE A 2 -16.62 11.29 21.56
C PHE A 2 -15.67 10.14 21.86
N ALA A 3 -16.14 8.89 21.72
CA ALA A 3 -15.28 7.74 21.82
C ALA A 3 -14.23 7.84 20.70
N THR A 4 -12.98 8.07 21.07
CA THR A 4 -11.81 7.85 20.23
C THR A 4 -11.75 6.36 19.92
N LYS A 5 -12.45 5.94 18.85
CA LYS A 5 -12.36 4.57 18.36
C LYS A 5 -10.94 4.32 17.90
N ASP A 6 -10.33 3.29 18.47
CA ASP A 6 -9.03 2.83 18.04
C ASP A 6 -9.15 2.24 16.63
N PHE A 7 -8.72 2.98 15.60
CA PHE A 7 -8.73 2.55 14.19
C PHE A 7 -7.56 1.61 13.87
N ARG A 8 -6.72 1.24 14.86
CA ARG A 8 -5.39 0.64 14.68
C ARG A 8 -5.35 -0.82 14.24
N SER A 9 -6.47 -1.53 14.16
CA SER A 9 -6.49 -2.87 13.60
C SER A 9 -7.70 -3.10 12.71
N GLN A 10 -7.45 -3.50 11.46
CA GLN A 10 -8.46 -4.25 10.73
C GLN A 10 -8.56 -5.62 11.39
N PRO A 11 -9.78 -6.10 11.71
CA PRO A 11 -9.93 -7.45 12.23
C PRO A 11 -9.47 -8.46 11.18
N SER A 12 -8.75 -9.48 11.62
CA SER A 12 -8.45 -10.65 10.78
C SER A 12 -9.75 -11.32 10.30
N VAL A 13 -9.68 -12.13 9.24
CA VAL A 13 -10.84 -12.89 8.74
C VAL A 13 -11.46 -13.77 9.84
N GLU A 14 -10.68 -14.27 10.80
CA GLU A 14 -11.20 -15.01 11.95
C GLU A 14 -11.96 -14.14 12.96
N GLU A 15 -11.55 -12.87 13.13
CA GLU A 15 -12.25 -11.88 13.95
C GLU A 15 -13.47 -11.27 13.25
N SER A 16 -13.67 -11.54 11.96
CA SER A 16 -14.80 -11.05 11.15
C SER A 16 -16.14 -11.76 11.43
N GLY A 17 -16.22 -12.59 12.48
CA GLY A 17 -17.47 -12.89 13.16
C GLY A 17 -18.47 -13.76 12.40
N TYR A 18 -18.02 -14.77 11.65
CA TYR A 18 -18.89 -15.78 11.04
C TYR A 18 -19.35 -16.84 12.06
N VAL A 19 -20.02 -16.44 13.14
CA VAL A 19 -20.67 -17.42 14.03
C VAL A 19 -22.03 -17.79 13.44
N GLY A 20 -22.08 -18.89 12.69
CA GLY A 20 -23.31 -19.58 12.31
C GLY A 20 -23.93 -19.25 10.94
N VAL A 21 -23.24 -18.51 10.07
CA VAL A 21 -23.68 -18.26 8.68
C VAL A 21 -22.49 -18.43 7.73
N SER A 22 -22.69 -19.11 6.59
CA SER A 22 -21.64 -19.23 5.57
C SER A 22 -21.20 -17.85 5.07
N PRO A 23 -19.89 -17.64 4.86
CA PRO A 23 -19.40 -16.38 4.31
C PRO A 23 -19.99 -16.11 2.93
N PRO A 24 -20.24 -14.84 2.59
CA PRO A 24 -20.67 -14.48 1.24
C PRO A 24 -19.55 -14.83 0.26
N PRO A 25 -19.86 -15.14 -1.00
CA PRO A 25 -18.83 -15.36 -2.00
C PRO A 25 -17.97 -14.09 -2.15
N PRO A 26 -16.67 -14.26 -2.48
CA PRO A 26 -15.80 -13.13 -2.76
C PRO A 26 -16.31 -12.31 -3.94
N PHE A 27 -16.04 -11.00 -3.94
CA PHE A 27 -16.33 -10.12 -5.07
C PHE A 27 -15.51 -10.52 -6.29
N VAL A 28 -14.24 -10.86 -6.07
CA VAL A 28 -13.33 -11.40 -7.09
C VAL A 28 -12.35 -12.34 -6.41
N SER A 29 -12.00 -13.43 -7.10
CA SER A 29 -10.95 -14.35 -6.70
C SER A 29 -9.97 -14.53 -7.84
N VAL A 30 -8.69 -14.37 -7.54
CA VAL A 30 -7.60 -14.49 -8.51
C VAL A 30 -6.72 -15.67 -8.09
N PRO A 31 -6.59 -16.68 -8.96
CA PRO A 31 -5.70 -17.80 -8.68
C PRO A 31 -4.27 -17.32 -8.45
N LEU A 32 -3.55 -17.90 -7.50
CA LEU A 32 -2.15 -17.55 -7.22
C LEU A 32 -1.22 -17.81 -8.41
N SER A 33 -1.62 -18.71 -9.31
CA SER A 33 -0.97 -18.90 -10.62
C SER A 33 -1.02 -17.64 -11.52
N ARG A 34 -1.79 -16.63 -11.13
CA ARG A 34 -1.95 -15.34 -11.81
C ARG A 34 -1.48 -14.16 -10.95
N ALA A 35 -0.77 -14.42 -9.85
CA ALA A 35 -0.15 -13.41 -9.01
C ALA A 35 1.39 -13.39 -9.18
N LEU A 36 2.00 -12.24 -8.89
CA LEU A 36 3.45 -12.12 -8.70
C LEU A 36 3.69 -12.03 -7.19
N ALA A 37 4.67 -12.77 -6.66
CA ALA A 37 4.92 -12.77 -5.22
C ALA A 37 6.41 -12.87 -4.90
N VAL A 38 6.82 -12.13 -3.88
CA VAL A 38 8.15 -12.17 -3.28
C VAL A 38 8.02 -12.10 -1.75
N ALA A 39 8.94 -12.73 -1.01
CA ALA A 39 8.98 -12.58 0.45
C ALA A 39 9.35 -11.14 0.82
N GLU A 40 8.70 -10.56 1.83
CA GLU A 40 9.07 -9.24 2.37
C GLU A 40 10.33 -9.33 3.22
N ASP A 41 10.48 -10.43 3.95
CA ASP A 41 11.64 -10.72 4.77
C ASP A 41 12.55 -11.80 4.15
N SER A 42 13.61 -12.15 4.89
CA SER A 42 14.56 -13.22 4.51
C SER A 42 14.26 -14.55 5.20
N SER A 43 13.05 -14.74 5.75
CA SER A 43 12.68 -16.00 6.38
C SER A 43 12.56 -17.13 5.35
N ALA A 44 12.95 -18.33 5.77
CA ALA A 44 12.90 -19.50 4.90
C ALA A 44 11.46 -19.92 4.57
N GLU A 45 10.52 -19.58 5.46
CA GLU A 45 9.09 -19.88 5.30
C GLU A 45 8.46 -18.98 4.23
N ASP A 46 8.68 -17.67 4.33
CA ASP A 46 8.13 -16.70 3.39
C ASP A 46 8.69 -16.89 1.99
N GLU A 47 9.99 -17.12 1.88
CA GLU A 47 10.60 -17.40 0.59
C GLU A 47 10.12 -18.75 0.02
N ALA A 48 9.86 -19.76 0.86
CA ALA A 48 9.27 -21.00 0.41
C ALA A 48 7.84 -20.80 -0.12
N ALA A 49 7.03 -19.93 0.50
CA ALA A 49 5.68 -19.59 0.05
C ALA A 49 5.70 -18.78 -1.25
N ALA A 50 6.50 -17.70 -1.30
CA ALA A 50 6.69 -16.90 -2.50
C ALA A 50 7.15 -17.75 -3.70
N ARG A 51 8.11 -18.66 -3.48
CA ARG A 51 8.59 -19.58 -4.51
C ARG A 51 7.50 -20.53 -5.04
N ARG A 52 6.57 -21.00 -4.18
CA ARG A 52 5.43 -21.81 -4.64
C ARG A 52 4.53 -21.01 -5.58
N ILE A 53 4.21 -19.77 -5.22
CA ILE A 53 3.40 -18.86 -6.05
C ILE A 53 4.10 -18.59 -7.39
N ARG A 54 5.38 -18.21 -7.36
CA ARG A 54 6.17 -17.97 -8.58
C ARG A 54 6.24 -19.20 -9.49
N ALA A 55 6.48 -20.40 -8.94
CA ALA A 55 6.50 -21.63 -9.71
C ALA A 55 5.15 -21.93 -10.39
N SER A 56 4.04 -21.67 -9.68
CA SER A 56 2.68 -21.77 -10.23
C SER A 56 2.46 -20.76 -11.37
N MET A 57 2.91 -19.51 -11.18
CA MET A 57 2.85 -18.47 -12.19
C MET A 57 3.67 -18.83 -13.44
N TYR A 58 4.90 -19.30 -13.28
CA TYR A 58 5.75 -19.74 -14.41
C TYR A 58 5.10 -20.85 -15.22
N LYS A 59 4.47 -21.81 -14.53
CA LYS A 59 3.73 -22.90 -15.18
C LYS A 59 2.52 -22.37 -15.96
N ALA A 60 1.74 -21.46 -15.40
CA ALA A 60 0.58 -20.87 -16.07
C ALA A 60 0.98 -19.99 -17.27
N CYS A 61 2.09 -19.27 -17.16
CA CYS A 61 2.65 -18.43 -18.21
C CYS A 61 3.36 -19.22 -19.33
N GLY A 62 3.75 -20.46 -19.07
CA GLY A 62 4.60 -21.26 -19.96
C GLY A 62 6.03 -20.72 -20.09
N ALA A 63 6.50 -19.93 -19.10
CA ALA A 63 7.82 -19.32 -19.11
C ALA A 63 8.38 -19.25 -17.69
N ALA A 64 9.62 -19.70 -17.53
CA ALA A 64 10.37 -19.62 -16.27
C ALA A 64 11.63 -18.76 -16.46
N PRO A 65 12.04 -17.99 -15.43
CA PRO A 65 13.27 -17.24 -15.46
C PRO A 65 14.50 -18.15 -15.37
N GLY A 66 15.66 -17.65 -15.80
CA GLY A 66 16.93 -18.30 -15.52
C GLY A 66 17.32 -18.17 -14.04
N ALA A 67 18.24 -19.02 -13.57
CA ALA A 67 18.65 -19.09 -12.16
C ALA A 67 19.06 -17.73 -11.56
N LYS A 68 19.77 -16.87 -12.31
CA LYS A 68 20.18 -15.55 -11.83
C LYS A 68 19.00 -14.64 -11.47
N LEU A 69 17.94 -14.69 -12.26
CA LEU A 69 16.74 -13.88 -12.04
C LEU A 69 15.89 -14.45 -10.93
N GLU A 70 15.80 -15.78 -10.84
CA GLU A 70 15.15 -16.41 -9.69
C GLU A 70 15.86 -16.06 -8.37
N SER A 71 17.20 -16.05 -8.35
CA SER A 71 17.97 -15.58 -7.20
C SER A 71 17.72 -14.11 -6.87
N PHE A 72 17.47 -13.26 -7.87
CA PHE A 72 17.11 -11.87 -7.65
C PHE A 72 15.71 -11.75 -7.00
N PHE A 73 14.74 -12.54 -7.43
CA PHE A 73 13.40 -12.57 -6.83
C PHE A 73 13.42 -13.10 -5.39
N ALA A 74 14.31 -14.06 -5.11
CA ALA A 74 14.52 -14.67 -3.80
C ALA A 74 15.45 -13.86 -2.87
N ALA A 75 15.82 -12.63 -3.24
CA ALA A 75 16.81 -11.84 -2.49
C ALA A 75 16.29 -11.26 -1.16
N GLY A 76 15.07 -11.61 -0.71
CA GLY A 76 14.49 -11.16 0.55
C GLY A 76 14.56 -9.64 0.76
N ASP A 77 14.92 -9.22 1.97
CA ASP A 77 15.07 -7.82 2.39
C ASP A 77 16.33 -7.12 1.82
N VAL A 78 17.26 -7.87 1.19
CA VAL A 78 18.46 -7.30 0.56
C VAL A 78 18.10 -6.42 -0.63
N VAL A 79 17.03 -6.76 -1.34
CA VAL A 79 16.51 -5.98 -2.48
C VAL A 79 15.08 -5.57 -2.17
N PRO A 80 14.73 -4.28 -2.25
CA PRO A 80 13.36 -3.81 -2.03
C PRO A 80 12.34 -4.62 -2.83
N HIS A 81 11.21 -4.96 -2.20
CA HIS A 81 10.18 -5.80 -2.82
C HIS A 81 9.62 -5.18 -4.10
N ASP A 82 9.49 -3.85 -4.15
CA ASP A 82 9.00 -3.11 -5.32
C ASP A 82 9.95 -3.26 -6.52
N ALA A 83 11.26 -3.28 -6.28
CA ALA A 83 12.24 -3.57 -7.31
C ALA A 83 12.15 -5.03 -7.80
N ARG A 84 11.99 -5.99 -6.88
CA ARG A 84 11.84 -7.41 -7.25
C ARG A 84 10.56 -7.66 -8.04
N LEU A 85 9.43 -7.13 -7.59
CA LEU A 85 8.14 -7.23 -8.24
C LEU A 85 8.08 -6.46 -9.56
N GLY A 86 8.68 -5.27 -9.64
CA GLY A 86 8.75 -4.49 -10.87
C GLY A 86 9.49 -5.25 -11.98
N LEU A 87 10.65 -5.84 -11.66
CA LEU A 87 11.36 -6.66 -12.63
C LEU A 87 10.59 -7.95 -12.99
N MET A 88 9.88 -8.54 -12.03
CA MET A 88 9.01 -9.70 -12.29
C MET A 88 7.83 -9.35 -13.20
N LEU A 89 7.25 -8.16 -13.05
CA LEU A 89 6.20 -7.63 -13.93
C LEU A 89 6.73 -7.45 -15.35
N LEU A 90 7.94 -6.91 -15.52
CA LEU A 90 8.60 -6.82 -16.83
C LEU A 90 8.85 -8.21 -17.44
N PHE A 91 9.26 -9.18 -16.63
CA PHE A 91 9.39 -10.57 -17.09
C PHE A 91 8.05 -11.15 -17.54
N ALA A 92 7.01 -11.04 -16.72
CA ALA A 92 5.68 -11.59 -17.01
C ALA A 92 5.06 -10.97 -18.27
N THR A 93 5.24 -9.68 -18.48
CA THR A 93 4.71 -8.96 -19.65
C THR A 93 5.46 -9.26 -20.94
N LYS A 94 6.79 -9.39 -20.88
CA LYS A 94 7.63 -9.66 -22.06
C LYS A 94 7.72 -11.15 -22.42
N ARG A 95 7.65 -12.05 -21.43
CA ARG A 95 7.89 -13.50 -21.60
C ARG A 95 6.70 -14.37 -21.22
N GLY A 96 5.76 -13.86 -20.43
CA GLY A 96 4.58 -14.61 -20.03
C GLY A 96 3.54 -14.74 -21.14
N ASP A 97 2.32 -15.07 -20.76
CA ASP A 97 1.22 -15.32 -21.69
C ASP A 97 0.41 -14.05 -22.03
N ALA A 98 -0.71 -14.23 -22.72
CA ALA A 98 -1.56 -13.12 -23.15
C ALA A 98 -2.22 -12.37 -21.97
N TYR A 99 -2.36 -13.03 -20.82
CA TYR A 99 -2.97 -12.45 -19.63
C TYR A 99 -2.15 -11.26 -19.11
N TRP A 100 -0.84 -11.46 -18.88
CA TRP A 100 0.03 -10.41 -18.37
C TRP A 100 0.22 -9.26 -19.37
N ARG A 101 0.28 -9.57 -20.66
CA ARG A 101 0.27 -8.55 -21.73
C ARG A 101 -1.02 -7.75 -21.77
N SER A 102 -2.16 -8.36 -21.46
CA SER A 102 -3.43 -7.64 -21.37
C SER A 102 -3.43 -6.75 -20.14
N TYR A 103 -3.16 -7.31 -18.96
CA TYR A 103 -3.10 -6.58 -17.70
C TYR A 103 -2.22 -5.32 -17.80
N ALA A 104 -0.99 -5.45 -18.30
CA ALA A 104 -0.09 -4.31 -18.46
C ALA A 104 -0.56 -3.26 -19.47
N ARG A 105 -1.36 -3.64 -20.48
CA ARG A 105 -1.84 -2.72 -21.52
C ARG A 105 -3.17 -2.06 -21.16
N THR A 106 -4.04 -2.77 -20.45
CA THR A 106 -5.44 -2.36 -20.25
C THR A 106 -5.75 -1.94 -18.83
N THR A 107 -4.92 -2.33 -17.86
CA THR A 107 -5.23 -2.20 -16.43
C THR A 107 -4.20 -1.32 -15.73
N VAL A 108 -2.91 -1.57 -15.96
CA VAL A 108 -1.85 -0.76 -15.38
C VAL A 108 -1.75 0.57 -16.15
N PRO A 109 -1.81 1.74 -15.48
CA PRO A 109 -1.63 3.03 -16.12
C PRO A 109 -0.30 3.10 -16.89
N ALA A 110 -0.31 3.83 -18.01
CA ALA A 110 0.93 4.21 -18.67
C ALA A 110 1.76 5.10 -17.73
N LEU A 111 3.08 5.19 -17.93
CA LEU A 111 3.93 6.01 -17.06
C LEU A 111 3.51 7.48 -17.04
N ALA A 112 3.03 8.02 -18.16
CA ALA A 112 2.53 9.38 -18.25
C ALA A 112 1.28 9.63 -17.39
N ASP A 113 0.55 8.57 -17.03
CA ASP A 113 -0.63 8.61 -16.17
C ASP A 113 -0.35 7.96 -14.80
N ALA A 114 0.91 7.61 -14.52
CA ALA A 114 1.28 6.96 -13.28
C ALA A 114 1.30 7.97 -12.14
N VAL A 115 0.60 7.62 -11.07
CA VAL A 115 0.27 8.53 -9.98
C VAL A 115 1.32 8.62 -8.85
N PRO A 116 2.15 7.62 -8.51
CA PRO A 116 3.10 7.75 -7.40
C PRO A 116 4.14 8.84 -7.68
N LEU A 117 4.64 9.53 -6.62
CA LEU A 117 5.58 10.65 -6.77
C LEU A 117 6.84 10.29 -7.58
N LEU A 118 7.25 9.02 -7.56
CA LEU A 118 8.40 8.56 -8.35
C LEU A 118 8.20 8.74 -9.87
N ALA A 119 6.97 8.85 -10.35
CA ALA A 119 6.64 9.07 -11.76
C ALA A 119 6.59 10.57 -12.14
N TRP A 120 6.43 11.47 -11.16
CA TRP A 120 6.19 12.89 -11.41
C TRP A 120 7.43 13.60 -11.95
N SER A 121 7.26 14.47 -12.93
CA SER A 121 8.31 15.34 -13.46
C SER A 121 8.76 16.39 -12.43
N GLU A 122 9.93 17.00 -12.64
CA GLU A 122 10.38 18.12 -11.80
C GLU A 122 9.40 19.30 -11.80
N ALA A 123 8.69 19.52 -12.92
CA ALA A 123 7.67 20.56 -13.00
C ALA A 123 6.46 20.24 -12.10
N GLU A 124 6.00 18.98 -12.09
CA GLU A 124 4.92 18.53 -11.21
C GLU A 124 5.31 18.54 -9.74
N LEU A 125 6.52 18.07 -9.42
CA LEU A 125 7.04 18.16 -8.06
C LEU A 125 7.14 19.62 -7.60
N ALA A 126 7.58 20.54 -8.46
CA ALA A 126 7.65 21.96 -8.12
C ALA A 126 6.27 22.62 -7.88
N MET A 127 5.17 21.98 -8.29
CA MET A 127 3.81 22.44 -7.95
C MET A 127 3.38 22.02 -6.54
N LEU A 128 4.07 21.08 -5.90
CA LEU A 128 3.82 20.73 -4.51
C LEU A 128 4.19 21.92 -3.62
N GLY A 129 3.24 22.37 -2.80
CA GLY A 129 3.45 23.43 -1.83
C GLY A 129 4.27 23.02 -0.61
N GLU A 130 4.61 21.73 -0.48
CA GLU A 130 5.33 21.15 0.66
C GLU A 130 6.75 20.73 0.25
N PRO A 131 7.80 21.47 0.68
CA PRO A 131 9.19 21.20 0.30
C PRO A 131 9.66 19.78 0.64
N LYS A 132 9.19 19.18 1.75
CA LYS A 132 9.56 17.80 2.12
C LYS A 132 9.08 16.79 1.09
N LEU A 133 7.84 16.91 0.61
CA LEU A 133 7.29 16.05 -0.44
C LEU A 133 8.03 16.23 -1.78
N VAL A 134 8.49 17.45 -2.09
CA VAL A 134 9.33 17.69 -3.27
C VAL A 134 10.65 16.93 -3.17
N GLU A 135 11.33 17.03 -2.02
CA GLU A 135 12.59 16.33 -1.78
C GLU A 135 12.40 14.81 -1.80
N GLU A 136 11.33 14.31 -1.17
CA GLU A 136 10.98 12.90 -1.16
C GLU A 136 10.70 12.38 -2.58
N GLY A 137 9.93 13.12 -3.39
CA GLY A 137 9.69 12.77 -4.79
C GLY A 137 10.99 12.66 -5.60
N ARG A 138 11.91 13.62 -5.43
CA ARG A 138 13.26 13.56 -6.06
C ARG A 138 14.06 12.36 -5.59
N HIS A 139 14.02 12.06 -4.30
CA HIS A 139 14.69 10.90 -3.72
C HIS A 139 14.19 9.59 -4.35
N TYR A 140 12.86 9.41 -4.45
CA TYR A 140 12.29 8.21 -5.07
C TYR A 140 12.62 8.10 -6.56
N ARG A 141 12.63 9.21 -7.30
CA ARG A 141 13.07 9.24 -8.71
C ARG A 141 14.53 8.83 -8.84
N GLN A 142 15.41 9.33 -7.98
CA GLN A 142 16.83 8.97 -7.98
C GLN A 142 17.03 7.48 -7.65
N ARG A 143 16.29 6.96 -6.66
CA ARG A 143 16.29 5.54 -6.32
C ARG A 143 15.86 4.71 -7.52
N ALA A 144 14.75 5.07 -8.17
CA ALA A 144 14.24 4.37 -9.34
C ALA A 144 15.25 4.36 -10.50
N ALA A 145 15.89 5.50 -10.77
CA ALA A 145 16.94 5.60 -11.79
C ALA A 145 18.15 4.70 -11.47
N THR A 146 18.56 4.66 -10.20
CA THR A 146 19.65 3.80 -9.72
C THR A 146 19.30 2.33 -9.90
N THR A 147 18.11 1.92 -9.44
CA THR A 147 17.61 0.55 -9.61
C THR A 147 17.54 0.16 -11.08
N ALA A 148 17.03 1.04 -11.95
CA ALA A 148 16.97 0.80 -13.38
C ALA A 148 18.37 0.61 -14.00
N ALA A 149 19.35 1.42 -13.59
CA ALA A 149 20.73 1.28 -14.03
C ALA A 149 21.34 -0.06 -13.56
N GLU A 150 21.09 -0.47 -12.32
CA GLU A 150 21.55 -1.76 -11.79
C GLU A 150 20.90 -2.92 -12.54
N TRP A 151 19.61 -2.88 -12.85
CA TRP A 151 18.99 -3.89 -13.70
C TRP A 151 19.71 -4.02 -15.04
N ARG A 152 20.04 -2.91 -15.71
CA ARG A 152 20.77 -2.98 -16.99
C ARG A 152 22.17 -3.56 -16.83
N LYS A 153 22.89 -3.23 -15.76
CA LYS A 153 24.22 -3.78 -15.49
C LYS A 153 24.15 -5.28 -15.20
N SER A 154 23.27 -5.69 -14.30
CA SER A 154 23.14 -7.08 -13.83
C SER A 154 22.52 -8.02 -14.87
N PHE A 155 21.73 -7.48 -15.81
CA PHE A 155 20.96 -8.27 -16.76
C PHE A 155 21.36 -8.08 -18.22
N ASN A 156 22.43 -7.33 -18.49
CA ASN A 156 22.98 -7.23 -19.82
C ASN A 156 23.56 -8.58 -20.28
N VAL A 157 22.95 -9.09 -21.35
CA VAL A 157 23.42 -10.14 -22.26
C VAL A 157 23.20 -11.59 -21.78
N LEU A 158 22.12 -12.21 -22.31
CA LEU A 158 21.80 -13.66 -22.38
C LEU A 158 21.18 -14.36 -21.16
N ALA A 159 21.24 -13.83 -19.94
CA ALA A 159 20.79 -14.56 -18.75
C ALA A 159 19.26 -14.52 -18.46
N LEU A 160 18.52 -13.58 -19.08
CA LEU A 160 17.08 -13.40 -18.82
C LEU A 160 16.15 -13.85 -19.96
N GLY A 161 16.68 -14.09 -21.16
CA GLY A 161 15.85 -14.30 -22.34
C GLY A 161 15.02 -13.07 -22.75
N MET A 162 15.35 -11.86 -22.25
CA MET A 162 14.71 -10.59 -22.59
C MET A 162 15.75 -9.45 -22.63
N PRO A 163 15.55 -8.43 -23.49
CA PRO A 163 16.43 -7.27 -23.55
C PRO A 163 16.36 -6.46 -22.25
N PRO A 164 17.42 -5.70 -21.90
CA PRO A 164 17.39 -4.78 -20.77
C PRO A 164 16.24 -3.77 -20.93
N PRO A 165 15.52 -3.41 -19.85
CA PRO A 165 14.42 -2.46 -19.95
C PRO A 165 14.90 -1.05 -20.30
N SER A 166 14.10 -0.27 -21.03
CA SER A 166 14.34 1.18 -21.19
C SER A 166 14.17 1.91 -19.85
N ASP A 167 14.53 3.21 -19.77
CA ASP A 167 14.29 4.02 -18.56
C ASP A 167 12.81 4.14 -18.26
N GLU A 168 12.01 4.34 -19.31
CA GLU A 168 10.56 4.40 -19.22
C GLU A 168 9.96 3.08 -18.73
N GLU A 169 10.39 1.94 -19.28
CA GLU A 169 9.91 0.62 -18.84
C GLU A 169 10.28 0.32 -17.39
N ALA A 170 11.47 0.72 -16.96
CA ALA A 170 11.91 0.50 -15.58
C ALA A 170 11.13 1.40 -14.60
N MET A 171 10.95 2.69 -14.92
CA MET A 171 10.15 3.59 -14.09
C MET A 171 8.68 3.16 -14.04
N TRP A 172 8.10 2.76 -15.18
CA TRP A 172 6.75 2.22 -15.24
C TRP A 172 6.58 1.01 -14.32
N ALA A 173 7.51 0.06 -14.39
CA ALA A 173 7.44 -1.15 -13.58
C ALA A 173 7.58 -0.88 -12.08
N LEU A 174 8.46 0.05 -11.70
CA LEU A 174 8.63 0.47 -10.31
C LEU A 174 7.43 1.25 -9.78
N ALA A 175 6.85 2.15 -10.59
CA ALA A 175 5.63 2.87 -10.23
C ALA A 175 4.44 1.91 -10.05
N ALA A 176 4.30 0.94 -10.96
CA ALA A 176 3.25 -0.07 -10.88
C ALA A 176 3.42 -0.95 -9.64
N SER A 177 4.64 -1.47 -9.39
CA SER A 177 4.88 -2.33 -8.23
C SER A 177 4.77 -1.59 -6.91
N SER A 178 5.20 -0.32 -6.82
CA SER A 178 5.10 0.44 -5.57
C SER A 178 3.66 0.77 -5.16
N SER A 179 2.74 0.86 -6.12
CA SER A 179 1.37 1.35 -5.89
C SER A 179 0.28 0.28 -5.91
N ARG A 180 0.57 -0.91 -6.46
CA ARG A 180 -0.40 -1.99 -6.68
C ARG A 180 -0.08 -3.29 -5.93
N THR A 181 0.91 -3.24 -5.06
CA THR A 181 1.35 -4.40 -4.28
C THR A 181 0.56 -4.47 -2.98
N PHE A 182 0.08 -5.67 -2.68
CA PHE A 182 -0.51 -6.04 -1.41
C PHE A 182 0.56 -6.64 -0.51
N SER A 183 0.47 -6.33 0.76
CA SER A 183 1.26 -7.02 1.78
C SER A 183 0.39 -8.01 2.54
N THR A 184 0.85 -9.25 2.67
CA THR A 184 0.05 -10.35 3.24
C THR A 184 0.14 -10.47 4.75
N TRP A 185 0.97 -9.68 5.44
CA TRP A 185 0.95 -9.63 6.93
C TRP A 185 -0.43 -9.25 7.49
N ARG A 186 -1.31 -8.69 6.64
CA ARG A 186 -2.70 -8.34 6.97
C ARG A 186 -3.72 -9.45 6.74
N ALA A 187 -3.38 -10.52 6.02
CA ALA A 187 -4.35 -11.53 5.58
C ALA A 187 -4.77 -12.46 6.73
N ALA A 188 -3.85 -12.88 7.60
CA ALA A 188 -4.12 -13.60 8.83
C ALA A 188 -2.89 -13.65 9.74
N LYS A 189 -3.10 -13.86 11.04
CA LYS A 189 -2.04 -14.27 11.96
C LYS A 189 -1.55 -15.65 11.51
N ASP A 190 -0.24 -15.86 11.38
CA ASP A 190 0.40 -17.08 10.88
C ASP A 190 0.47 -17.22 9.35
N TRP A 191 0.19 -16.14 8.61
CA TRP A 191 0.41 -16.11 7.17
C TRP A 191 1.82 -15.56 6.84
N PRO A 192 2.51 -16.15 5.84
CA PRO A 192 3.79 -15.62 5.36
C PRO A 192 3.75 -14.13 5.02
N GLU A 193 4.82 -13.38 5.30
CA GLU A 193 4.93 -11.95 4.94
C GLU A 193 5.42 -11.82 3.49
N LEU A 194 4.47 -11.70 2.57
CA LEU A 194 4.69 -11.61 1.14
C LEU A 194 4.22 -10.26 0.60
N ALA A 195 5.00 -9.74 -0.35
CA ALA A 195 4.59 -8.68 -1.23
C ALA A 195 4.04 -9.31 -2.52
N VAL A 196 2.77 -9.04 -2.82
CA VAL A 196 2.03 -9.70 -3.89
C VAL A 196 1.39 -8.67 -4.83
N MET A 197 1.65 -8.78 -6.13
CA MET A 197 0.86 -8.09 -7.16
C MET A 197 -0.20 -9.05 -7.70
N CYS A 198 -1.47 -8.68 -7.54
CA CYS A 198 -2.60 -9.52 -7.89
C CYS A 198 -3.53 -8.77 -8.85
N PRO A 199 -3.43 -9.00 -10.18
CA PRO A 199 -4.28 -8.34 -11.16
C PRO A 199 -5.76 -8.50 -10.84
N ALA A 200 -6.55 -7.45 -11.03
CA ALA A 200 -7.98 -7.35 -10.71
C ALA A 200 -8.31 -7.11 -9.24
N LEU A 201 -7.50 -7.58 -8.29
CA LEU A 201 -7.62 -7.14 -6.90
C LEU A 201 -7.08 -5.71 -6.75
N ASP A 202 -5.99 -5.40 -7.46
CA ASP A 202 -5.34 -4.09 -7.52
C ASP A 202 -6.15 -2.99 -8.25
N LEU A 203 -7.41 -3.29 -8.60
CA LEU A 203 -8.38 -2.33 -9.12
C LEU A 203 -9.24 -1.71 -8.01
N ALA A 204 -9.31 -2.33 -6.83
CA ALA A 204 -10.06 -1.75 -5.72
C ALA A 204 -9.35 -0.50 -5.22
N ASN A 205 -10.05 0.63 -5.22
CA ASN A 205 -9.51 1.90 -4.75
C ASN A 205 -9.40 1.96 -3.23
N HIS A 206 -8.71 2.99 -2.74
CA HIS A 206 -8.64 3.27 -1.32
C HIS A 206 -9.89 4.00 -0.83
N ASP A 207 -10.42 3.57 0.31
CA ASP A 207 -11.31 4.39 1.14
C ASP A 207 -10.86 4.34 2.61
N VAL A 208 -11.11 5.41 3.35
CA VAL A 208 -10.89 5.51 4.81
C VAL A 208 -11.95 4.74 5.59
N ALA A 209 -13.10 4.46 4.96
CA ALA A 209 -14.18 3.59 5.42
C ALA A 209 -14.42 2.46 4.39
N PRO A 210 -13.45 1.53 4.23
CA PRO A 210 -13.51 0.50 3.20
C PRO A 210 -14.66 -0.48 3.42
N ASN A 211 -15.32 -0.89 2.34
CA ASN A 211 -16.37 -1.91 2.36
C ASN A 211 -15.87 -3.31 1.97
N ALA A 212 -14.60 -3.44 1.59
CA ALA A 212 -13.93 -4.69 1.31
C ALA A 212 -12.54 -4.79 1.95
N THR A 213 -12.07 -6.02 2.04
CA THR A 213 -10.68 -6.37 2.35
C THR A 213 -10.24 -7.49 1.42
N TRP A 214 -8.97 -7.88 1.48
CA TRP A 214 -8.48 -9.06 0.77
C TRP A 214 -8.22 -10.21 1.73
N ASP A 215 -8.37 -11.42 1.21
CA ASP A 215 -8.08 -12.67 1.89
C ASP A 215 -7.16 -13.53 1.02
N PHE A 216 -6.36 -14.36 1.67
CA PHE A 216 -5.50 -15.32 1.02
C PHE A 216 -5.86 -16.74 1.45
N ASP A 217 -6.30 -17.54 0.49
CA ASP A 217 -6.61 -18.95 0.71
C ASP A 217 -5.60 -19.81 -0.06
N GLU A 218 -4.58 -20.34 0.63
CA GLU A 218 -3.60 -21.26 0.03
C GLU A 218 -4.27 -22.58 -0.39
N GLY A 219 -5.29 -23.03 0.35
CA GLY A 219 -6.03 -24.26 0.06
C GLY A 219 -6.85 -24.15 -1.23
N ALA A 220 -7.52 -23.01 -1.43
CA ALA A 220 -8.17 -22.68 -2.69
C ALA A 220 -7.18 -22.23 -3.78
N GLY A 221 -5.93 -21.94 -3.40
CA GLY A 221 -4.88 -21.46 -4.29
C GLY A 221 -5.24 -20.11 -4.92
N ALA A 222 -5.85 -19.21 -4.15
CA ALA A 222 -6.33 -17.91 -4.64
C ALA A 222 -6.19 -16.79 -3.59
N MET A 223 -6.06 -15.57 -4.10
CA MET A 223 -6.25 -14.35 -3.32
C MET A 223 -7.57 -13.72 -3.75
N SER A 224 -8.37 -13.24 -2.80
CA SER A 224 -9.74 -12.77 -3.08
C SER A 224 -10.04 -11.43 -2.44
N LEU A 225 -10.86 -10.59 -3.09
CA LEU A 225 -11.54 -9.49 -2.41
C LEU A 225 -12.82 -10.02 -1.77
N VAL A 226 -12.98 -9.77 -0.48
CA VAL A 226 -14.12 -10.19 0.32
C VAL A 226 -14.76 -8.97 0.98
N ALA A 227 -16.07 -9.04 1.20
CA ALA A 227 -16.77 -7.98 1.91
C ALA A 227 -16.29 -7.88 3.36
N CYS A 228 -16.03 -6.64 3.82
CA CYS A 228 -15.87 -6.38 5.24
C CYS A 228 -17.16 -6.76 5.96
N ARG A 229 -17.06 -7.48 7.08
CA ARG A 229 -18.15 -7.61 8.05
C ARG A 229 -17.73 -6.90 9.33
N PHE A 230 -18.58 -5.99 9.80
CA PHE A 230 -18.52 -5.21 11.05
C PHE A 230 -17.72 -3.89 11.07
N ARG A 231 -18.46 -2.77 11.24
CA ARG A 231 -18.20 -1.75 12.27
C ARG A 231 -19.55 -1.38 12.90
N ASP A 232 -19.69 -1.71 14.17
CA ASP A 232 -20.77 -1.40 15.12
C ASP A 232 -22.21 -1.78 14.75
N ALA A 233 -22.87 -2.46 15.70
CA ALA A 233 -24.29 -2.78 15.67
C ALA A 233 -25.22 -1.54 15.54
N GLU A 234 -24.70 -0.31 15.72
CA GLU A 234 -25.46 0.93 15.52
C GLU A 234 -25.51 1.42 14.06
N GLN A 235 -24.56 1.02 13.19
CA GLN A 235 -24.56 1.36 11.76
C GLN A 235 -25.12 0.23 10.88
N ALA A 236 -25.71 -0.81 11.49
CA ALA A 236 -26.38 -1.92 10.83
C ALA A 236 -27.75 -1.52 10.21
N GLN A 237 -27.77 -0.48 9.37
CA GLN A 237 -28.98 -0.06 8.65
C GLN A 237 -28.95 -0.40 7.15
N LEU A 238 -28.13 -1.37 6.73
CA LEU A 238 -28.39 -2.08 5.48
C LEU A 238 -29.19 -3.36 5.82
N PRO A 239 -30.40 -3.55 5.26
CA PRO A 239 -31.36 -4.58 5.70
C PRO A 239 -30.83 -6.04 5.72
N ASP A 240 -29.71 -6.33 5.04
CA ASP A 240 -29.26 -7.70 4.78
C ASP A 240 -27.78 -7.98 5.13
N GLY A 241 -27.11 -7.12 5.90
CA GLY A 241 -25.74 -7.39 6.38
C GLY A 241 -24.64 -7.38 5.30
N LEU A 242 -24.91 -6.77 4.15
CA LEU A 242 -23.93 -6.45 3.09
C LEU A 242 -23.65 -4.95 3.13
N TRP A 243 -22.37 -4.56 3.07
CA TRP A 243 -21.93 -3.16 3.08
C TRP A 243 -21.80 -2.52 1.69
N ALA A 244 -21.97 -3.28 0.60
CA ALA A 244 -21.98 -2.76 -0.76
C ALA A 244 -23.27 -3.20 -1.47
N ALA A 245 -24.10 -2.24 -1.85
CA ALA A 245 -25.23 -2.46 -2.73
C ALA A 245 -24.75 -2.68 -4.17
N ALA A 246 -25.59 -3.29 -5.01
CA ALA A 246 -25.29 -3.38 -6.43
C ALA A 246 -25.16 -1.96 -7.02
N GLY A 247 -23.99 -1.66 -7.59
CA GLY A 247 -23.66 -0.34 -8.12
C GLY A 247 -22.73 0.48 -7.22
N ASP A 248 -22.51 0.08 -5.97
CA ASP A 248 -21.51 0.70 -5.11
C ASP A 248 -20.09 0.32 -5.57
N GLU A 249 -19.15 1.25 -5.40
CA GLU A 249 -17.74 0.98 -5.61
C GLU A 249 -17.20 0.09 -4.49
N VAL A 250 -16.35 -0.87 -4.86
CA VAL A 250 -15.67 -1.76 -3.91
C VAL A 250 -14.31 -1.17 -3.58
N CYS A 251 -14.13 -0.75 -2.33
CA CYS A 251 -12.94 -0.07 -1.84
C CYS A 251 -12.29 -0.81 -0.67
N ILE A 252 -10.97 -0.76 -0.63
CA ILE A 252 -10.12 -1.36 0.42
C ILE A 252 -9.34 -0.27 1.17
N SER A 253 -8.68 -0.64 2.28
CA SER A 253 -7.70 0.25 2.90
C SER A 253 -6.29 -0.11 2.42
N TYR A 254 -5.63 0.79 1.70
CA TYR A 254 -4.22 0.61 1.33
C TYR A 254 -3.32 0.66 2.57
N SER A 255 -3.58 1.59 3.49
CA SER A 255 -2.84 1.71 4.75
C SER A 255 -3.74 2.38 5.80
N PRO A 256 -4.27 1.63 6.79
CA PRO A 256 -5.20 2.14 7.80
C PRO A 256 -4.69 3.32 8.62
N GLU A 257 -3.36 3.51 8.69
CA GLU A 257 -2.70 4.55 9.46
C GLU A 257 -2.04 5.64 8.58
N ALA A 258 -2.21 5.59 7.26
CA ALA A 258 -1.53 6.55 6.37
C ALA A 258 -2.19 7.93 6.38
N GLY A 259 -1.41 8.95 6.73
CA GLY A 259 -1.73 10.36 6.41
C GLY A 259 -1.58 10.67 4.93
N ASN A 260 -1.99 11.88 4.51
CA ASN A 260 -2.00 12.25 3.09
C ASN A 260 -0.60 12.33 2.47
N GLU A 261 0.43 12.64 3.26
CA GLU A 261 1.84 12.57 2.83
C GLU A 261 2.16 11.20 2.24
N LYS A 262 1.88 10.12 3.00
CA LYS A 262 2.13 8.74 2.57
C LYS A 262 1.24 8.34 1.38
N LEU A 263 0.00 8.83 1.34
CA LEU A 263 -0.91 8.53 0.23
C LEU A 263 -0.44 9.17 -1.09
N ILE A 264 -0.02 10.43 -1.06
CA ILE A 264 0.55 11.11 -2.23
C ILE A 264 1.84 10.41 -2.66
N THR A 265 2.73 10.14 -1.71
CA THR A 265 4.05 9.55 -2.02
C THR A 265 3.94 8.22 -2.76
N HIS A 266 3.11 7.29 -2.28
CA HIS A 266 3.05 5.93 -2.84
C HIS A 266 1.92 5.70 -3.84
N TYR A 267 0.85 6.49 -3.78
CA TYR A 267 -0.36 6.27 -4.57
C TYR A 267 -0.85 7.50 -5.33
N GLY A 268 -0.23 8.67 -5.13
CA GLY A 268 -0.49 9.86 -5.93
C GLY A 268 -1.83 10.54 -5.72
N PHE A 269 -2.46 10.32 -4.58
CA PHE A 269 -3.70 11.00 -4.21
C PHE A 269 -3.66 11.43 -2.74
N ALA A 270 -4.51 12.40 -2.39
CA ALA A 270 -4.82 12.76 -1.02
C ALA A 270 -6.33 12.58 -0.79
N ASN A 271 -6.73 12.39 0.46
CA ASN A 271 -8.13 12.37 0.84
C ASN A 271 -8.43 13.56 1.76
N ASP A 272 -9.36 14.41 1.34
CA ASP A 272 -9.77 15.64 2.04
C ASP A 272 -10.24 15.37 3.48
N ALA A 273 -10.84 14.20 3.72
CA ALA A 273 -11.36 13.79 5.02
C ALA A 273 -10.53 12.67 5.66
N ASN A 274 -9.23 12.59 5.35
CA ASN A 274 -8.36 11.55 5.91
C ASN A 274 -8.24 11.69 7.44
N PRO A 275 -8.80 10.76 8.24
CA PRO A 275 -8.77 10.86 9.70
C PRO A 275 -7.37 10.63 10.28
N ASN A 276 -6.41 10.18 9.47
CA ASN A 276 -5.02 9.96 9.84
C ASN A 276 -4.10 11.10 9.37
N ASP A 277 -4.65 12.15 8.74
CA ASP A 277 -3.82 13.27 8.34
C ASP A 277 -3.39 14.06 9.58
N ARG A 278 -2.10 14.39 9.66
CA ARG A 278 -1.50 15.04 10.83
C ARG A 278 -0.57 16.14 10.35
N LEU A 279 -0.63 17.29 11.00
CA LEU A 279 0.40 18.32 10.86
C LEU A 279 1.59 17.95 11.73
N ALA A 280 2.82 18.12 11.23
CA ALA A 280 3.98 17.94 12.09
C ALA A 280 4.00 19.07 13.15
N PRO A 281 4.57 18.82 14.35
CA PRO A 281 4.70 19.86 15.38
C PRO A 281 5.44 21.12 14.89
N SER A 282 6.40 20.98 13.96
CA SER A 282 7.10 22.11 13.32
C SER A 282 6.18 23.03 12.53
N ASP A 283 5.11 22.46 11.97
CA ASP A 283 4.20 23.15 11.05
C ASP A 283 3.11 23.86 11.87
N LEU A 284 2.71 23.27 13.00
CA LEU A 284 1.88 23.93 14.02
C LEU A 284 2.56 25.18 14.62
N ALA A 285 3.88 25.12 14.83
CA ALA A 285 4.65 26.26 15.28
C ALA A 285 4.71 27.39 14.23
N HIS A 286 4.88 27.05 12.94
CA HIS A 286 4.88 28.03 11.84
C HIS A 286 3.50 28.63 11.57
N ALA A 287 2.44 27.84 11.73
CA ALA A 287 1.06 28.30 11.58
C ALA A 287 0.57 29.19 12.75
N GLY A 288 1.45 29.48 13.72
CA GLY A 288 1.10 30.28 14.89
C GLY A 288 0.08 29.61 15.81
N VAL A 289 -0.12 28.30 15.67
CA VAL A 289 -1.08 27.54 16.49
C VAL A 289 -0.63 27.53 17.95
N GLY A 290 0.68 27.53 18.21
CA GLY A 290 1.19 27.72 19.58
C GLY A 290 0.81 29.06 20.20
N GLU A 291 0.76 30.15 19.41
CA GLU A 291 0.24 31.44 19.87
C GLU A 291 -1.28 31.45 19.97
N LEU A 292 -1.99 30.75 19.09
CA LEU A 292 -3.45 30.61 19.13
C LEU A 292 -3.89 29.82 20.37
N LEU A 293 -3.22 28.69 20.66
CA LEU A 293 -3.40 27.87 21.85
C LEU A 293 -2.98 28.60 23.13
N ALA A 294 -1.98 29.48 23.08
CA ALA A 294 -1.59 30.31 24.22
C ALA A 294 -2.54 31.51 24.46
N LYS A 295 -3.23 31.99 23.42
CA LYS A 295 -4.25 33.08 23.50
C LYS A 295 -5.64 32.55 23.82
N LEU A 296 -5.92 31.29 23.50
CA LEU A 296 -7.08 30.54 23.95
C LEU A 296 -6.77 30.03 25.36
N ASP A 297 -7.12 30.81 26.39
CA ASP A 297 -7.00 30.39 27.79
C ASP A 297 -7.59 28.97 27.92
N GLY A 298 -6.71 28.00 28.20
CA GLY A 298 -6.77 26.61 27.72
C GLY A 298 -8.02 25.82 28.07
N ALA A 299 -8.88 26.32 28.96
CA ALA A 299 -10.15 25.71 29.30
C ALA A 299 -11.25 25.95 28.24
N SER A 300 -11.34 27.15 27.64
CA SER A 300 -12.57 27.56 26.95
C SER A 300 -12.80 26.92 25.56
N PHE A 301 -11.73 26.57 24.84
CA PHE A 301 -11.84 25.91 23.53
C PHE A 301 -11.98 24.39 23.68
N LEU A 302 -11.26 23.79 24.63
CA LEU A 302 -11.32 22.35 24.89
C LEU A 302 -12.68 21.95 25.49
N ASP A 303 -13.22 22.76 26.40
CA ASP A 303 -14.58 22.59 26.92
C ASP A 303 -15.64 22.75 25.81
N ALA A 304 -15.44 23.69 24.88
CA ALA A 304 -16.34 23.90 23.74
C ALA A 304 -16.24 22.80 22.66
N ALA A 305 -15.06 22.19 22.51
CA ALA A 305 -14.80 21.08 21.59
C ALA A 305 -15.09 19.71 22.22
N GLY A 306 -15.32 19.64 23.54
CA GLY A 306 -15.56 18.41 24.29
C GLY A 306 -14.35 17.48 24.33
N ILE A 307 -13.15 18.03 24.25
CA ILE A 307 -11.85 17.32 24.30
C ILE A 307 -11.34 17.42 25.74
N ASP A 308 -11.14 16.27 26.39
CA ASP A 308 -10.70 16.23 27.78
C ASP A 308 -9.22 16.60 27.88
N ALA A 309 -8.80 17.24 28.98
CA ALA A 309 -7.41 17.69 29.13
C ALA A 309 -6.39 16.53 29.13
N GLU A 310 -6.85 15.31 29.46
CA GLU A 310 -6.05 14.07 29.39
C GLU A 310 -5.74 13.64 27.94
N ASP A 311 -6.55 14.05 26.95
CA ASP A 311 -6.32 13.73 25.52
C ASP A 311 -5.17 14.56 24.89
N LEU A 312 -4.70 15.62 25.58
CA LEU A 312 -3.64 16.51 25.10
C LEU A 312 -2.22 16.04 25.39
N GLU A 313 -2.02 15.16 26.39
CA GLU A 313 -0.69 14.57 26.68
C GLU A 313 -0.14 13.79 25.47
N TRP A 314 -1.01 13.36 24.55
CA TRP A 314 -0.61 12.64 23.32
C TRP A 314 -0.26 13.55 22.14
N ILE A 315 -0.72 14.81 22.13
CA ILE A 315 -0.51 15.76 21.01
C ILE A 315 0.81 16.53 21.16
N VAL A 316 1.26 16.74 22.39
CA VAL A 316 2.51 17.44 22.70
C VAL A 316 3.46 16.43 23.34
N GLY A 317 4.06 15.56 22.52
CA GLY A 317 5.02 14.58 23.02
C GLY A 317 6.13 15.26 23.83
N ASP A 318 6.28 14.85 25.09
CA ASP A 318 7.42 15.00 26.01
C ASP A 318 8.40 16.17 25.75
N THR A 319 7.91 17.37 25.51
CA THR A 319 8.73 18.58 25.64
C THR A 319 8.51 19.15 27.03
N GLU A 320 9.42 18.84 27.96
CA GLU A 320 9.63 19.65 29.15
C GLU A 320 9.81 21.11 28.71
N VAL A 321 8.76 21.91 28.81
CA VAL A 321 8.85 23.37 28.74
C VAL A 321 9.49 23.82 30.05
N ARG A 322 10.81 23.93 30.08
CA ARG A 322 11.49 24.60 31.20
C ARG A 322 11.14 26.09 31.20
N PRO A 323 10.67 26.65 32.32
CA PRO A 323 10.40 28.08 32.41
C PRO A 323 11.66 28.90 32.20
N ALA A 324 11.52 30.03 31.50
CA ALA A 324 12.58 30.95 31.09
C ALA A 324 13.24 31.74 32.24
N ALA A 325 13.25 31.22 33.47
CA ALA A 325 13.77 31.94 34.64
C ALA A 325 15.27 31.71 34.92
N ASP A 326 15.94 30.80 34.21
CA ASP A 326 17.39 30.53 34.38
C ASP A 326 18.20 30.78 33.09
N ARG A 327 18.22 32.04 32.63
CA ARG A 327 19.24 32.57 31.70
C ARG A 327 19.82 33.88 32.23
#